data_AF-A0A3B9JIJ3-F1
#
_entry.id   AF-A0A3B9JIJ3-F1
#
_cell.length_a   1.000
_cell.length_b   1.000
_cell.length_c   1.000
_cell.angle_alpha   90.00
_cell.angle_beta   90.00
_cell.angle_gamma   90.00
#
_symmetry.space_group_name_H-M   'P 1'
#
loop_
_entity.id
_entity.type
_entity.pdbx_description
1 polymer ?
#
loop_
_entity_poly.entity_id
_entity_poly.type
_entity_poly.pdbx_seq_one_letter_code
_entity_poly.pdbx_strand_id
1 'polypeptide(L)'
;MEYPKKCLTGNHISYSEDLCKKFNLWKVMYEDLVLNNKCIYEWIDTSYYRRFIQLFVDTGSGFSEESSIIEEVKPYTIQRFTFDLPEGIRNFRIDPLNEACALRLHKVTILLDDNSYLDITSLLQSNGFALDNNLYVFFSDDPQIWINNKNIPVDRAKKLNITLEYIPLNKLGNTLAQKLS
;
A
#
# COMPACT_ATOMS: atom_id res chain seq x y z
N MET A 1 4.12 26.92 2.68
CA MET A 1 4.15 25.92 1.60
C MET A 1 3.38 26.56 0.45
N GLU A 2 4.07 27.10 -0.55
CA GLU A 2 3.47 27.86 -1.66
C GLU A 2 2.74 26.90 -2.61
N TYR A 3 1.48 27.21 -2.91
CA TYR A 3 0.72 26.56 -3.97
C TYR A 3 1.35 26.88 -5.33
N PRO A 4 1.42 25.92 -6.29
CA PRO A 4 1.99 26.19 -7.59
C PRO A 4 1.10 27.18 -8.37
N LYS A 5 1.76 28.18 -8.96
CA LYS A 5 1.17 29.27 -9.74
C LYS A 5 0.42 28.73 -10.96
N LYS A 6 -0.85 29.11 -11.10
CA LYS A 6 -1.62 28.99 -12.35
C LYS A 6 -0.85 29.69 -13.47
N CYS A 7 -0.43 28.98 -14.51
CA CYS A 7 -0.04 29.62 -15.76
C CYS A 7 -1.32 30.08 -16.48
N LEU A 8 -1.69 31.34 -16.27
CA LEU A 8 -2.80 31.99 -16.96
C LEU A 8 -2.30 32.54 -18.29
N THR A 9 -2.54 31.81 -19.39
CA THR A 9 -2.49 32.36 -20.74
C THR A 9 -3.73 31.92 -21.51
N GLY A 10 -4.67 32.86 -21.71
CA GLY A 10 -5.76 32.86 -22.70
C GLY A 10 -6.61 31.59 -22.89
N ASN A 11 -7.83 31.57 -22.34
CA ASN A 11 -9.00 30.70 -22.64
C ASN A 11 -8.83 29.19 -22.88
N HIS A 12 -7.63 28.63 -22.73
CA HIS A 12 -7.37 27.21 -22.63
C HIS A 12 -6.56 27.00 -21.35
N ILE A 13 -7.19 26.38 -20.35
CA ILE A 13 -6.48 25.87 -19.19
C ILE A 13 -5.69 24.66 -19.68
N SER A 14 -4.43 24.86 -20.07
CA SER A 14 -3.52 23.75 -20.34
C SER A 14 -3.03 23.21 -19.00
N TYR A 15 -3.65 22.15 -18.53
CA TYR A 15 -3.12 21.37 -17.40
C TYR A 15 -1.75 20.80 -17.79
N SER A 16 -0.83 20.68 -16.84
CA SER A 16 0.44 19.99 -17.11
C SER A 16 0.15 18.54 -17.49
N GLU A 17 0.99 17.94 -18.33
CA GLU A 17 0.82 16.54 -18.75
C GLU A 17 0.71 15.58 -17.56
N ASP A 18 1.45 15.85 -16.47
CA ASP A 18 1.37 15.12 -15.21
C ASP A 18 -0.02 15.22 -14.56
N LEU A 19 -0.62 16.41 -14.58
CA LEU A 19 -1.95 16.63 -14.03
C LEU A 19 -3.03 15.97 -14.90
N CYS A 20 -2.90 16.01 -16.23
CA CYS A 20 -3.79 15.29 -17.15
C CYS A 20 -3.68 13.78 -16.98
N LYS A 21 -2.46 13.24 -16.81
CA LYS A 21 -2.22 11.82 -16.54
C LYS A 21 -2.87 11.42 -15.23
N LYS A 22 -2.65 12.19 -14.15
CA LYS A 22 -3.32 11.98 -12.86
C LYS A 22 -4.84 12.03 -13.03
N PHE A 23 -5.39 13.06 -13.65
CA PHE A 23 -6.84 13.19 -13.83
C PHE A 23 -7.46 12.02 -14.62
N ASN A 24 -6.85 11.60 -15.73
CA ASN A 24 -7.34 10.46 -16.50
C ASN A 24 -7.24 9.16 -15.71
N LEU A 25 -6.15 8.98 -14.97
CA LEU A 25 -5.97 7.82 -14.11
C LEU A 25 -7.05 7.79 -13.02
N TRP A 26 -7.33 8.93 -12.39
CA TRP A 26 -8.39 9.11 -11.40
C TRP A 26 -9.79 8.88 -11.97
N LYS A 27 -10.05 9.33 -13.20
CA LYS A 27 -11.32 9.10 -13.89
C LYS A 27 -11.53 7.61 -14.17
N VAL A 28 -10.52 6.92 -14.68
CA VAL A 28 -10.55 5.46 -14.89
C VAL A 28 -10.75 4.73 -13.56
N MET A 29 -10.04 5.14 -12.50
CA MET A 29 -10.23 4.58 -11.15
C MET A 29 -11.66 4.78 -10.64
N TYR A 30 -12.24 5.97 -10.81
CA TYR A 30 -13.62 6.27 -10.40
C TYR A 30 -14.63 5.44 -11.21
N GLU A 31 -14.46 5.36 -12.53
CA GLU A 31 -15.33 4.57 -13.41
C GLU A 31 -15.25 3.07 -13.06
N ASP A 32 -14.05 2.52 -12.83
CA ASP A 32 -13.89 1.11 -12.48
C ASP A 32 -14.37 0.77 -11.05
N LEU A 33 -14.12 1.64 -10.07
CA LEU A 33 -14.54 1.42 -8.68
C LEU A 33 -16.03 1.63 -8.46
N VAL A 34 -16.60 2.67 -9.08
CA VAL A 34 -17.96 3.14 -8.77
C VAL A 34 -18.98 2.63 -9.79
N LEU A 35 -18.63 2.54 -11.08
CA LEU A 35 -19.59 2.10 -12.11
C LEU A 35 -19.53 0.60 -12.36
N ASN A 36 -18.35 -0.01 -12.26
CA ASN A 36 -18.16 -1.43 -12.62
C ASN A 36 -18.21 -2.41 -11.43
N ASN A 37 -18.39 -1.93 -10.19
CA ASN A 37 -18.48 -2.77 -8.98
C ASN A 37 -17.31 -3.77 -8.80
N LYS A 38 -16.15 -3.49 -9.39
CA LYS A 38 -14.98 -4.37 -9.28
C LYS A 38 -14.14 -3.95 -8.07
N CYS A 39 -14.50 -4.48 -6.88
CA CYS A 39 -13.69 -4.58 -5.64
C CYS A 39 -13.43 -3.28 -4.80
N ILE A 40 -13.44 -3.18 -3.44
CA ILE A 40 -13.74 -4.03 -2.24
C ILE A 40 -14.21 -3.14 -1.06
N TYR A 41 -15.06 -3.71 -0.19
CA TYR A 41 -15.46 -3.34 1.20
C TYR A 41 -16.77 -2.56 1.35
N GLU A 42 -17.87 -3.31 1.44
CA GLU A 42 -18.73 -3.19 2.61
C GLU A 42 -18.21 -4.17 3.67
N TRP A 43 -18.37 -3.87 4.95
CA TRP A 43 -18.15 -4.83 6.03
C TRP A 43 -19.15 -5.98 5.88
N ILE A 44 -18.95 -6.90 4.92
CA ILE A 44 -19.82 -8.05 4.71
C ILE A 44 -19.27 -9.19 5.55
N ASP A 45 -19.97 -9.42 6.65
CA ASP A 45 -20.11 -10.69 7.34
C ASP A 45 -20.27 -11.84 6.33
N THR A 46 -19.15 -12.37 5.85
CA THR A 46 -19.10 -13.67 5.19
C THR A 46 -17.99 -14.46 5.85
N SER A 47 -18.41 -15.27 6.82
CA SER A 47 -17.63 -16.21 7.62
C SER A 47 -16.84 -17.28 6.84
N TYR A 48 -16.63 -17.11 5.53
CA TYR A 48 -16.06 -18.11 4.63
C TYR A 48 -14.71 -17.75 4.01
N TYR A 49 -14.33 -16.48 3.90
CA TYR A 49 -13.04 -16.09 3.30
C TYR A 49 -12.06 -15.57 4.35
N ARG A 50 -10.99 -16.34 4.58
CA ARG A 50 -9.89 -15.93 5.45
C ARG A 50 -9.09 -14.83 4.76
N ARG A 51 -9.11 -13.64 5.34
CA ARG A 51 -8.29 -12.50 4.91
C ARG A 51 -7.00 -12.47 5.68
N PHE A 52 -5.91 -12.19 4.97
CA PHE A 52 -4.61 -12.18 5.59
C PHE A 52 -3.64 -11.23 4.88
N ILE A 53 -2.68 -10.76 5.66
CA ILE A 53 -1.46 -10.13 5.16
C ILE A 53 -0.40 -11.22 5.08
N GLN A 54 0.45 -11.15 4.06
CA GLN A 54 1.50 -12.13 3.84
C GLN A 54 2.84 -11.43 3.67
N LEU A 55 3.85 -11.91 4.38
CA LEU A 55 5.22 -11.44 4.27
C LEU A 55 6.04 -12.49 3.54
N PHE A 56 6.58 -12.14 2.38
CA PHE A 56 7.54 -12.94 1.65
C PHE A 56 8.95 -12.49 2.02
N VAL A 57 9.82 -13.45 2.34
CA VAL A 57 11.21 -13.19 2.72
C VAL A 57 12.13 -13.89 1.73
N ASP A 58 13.05 -13.14 1.13
CA ASP A 58 14.11 -13.66 0.27
C ASP A 58 15.41 -13.79 1.07
N THR A 59 15.93 -15.01 1.16
CA THR A 59 17.22 -15.35 1.79
C THR A 59 18.32 -15.70 0.78
N GLY A 60 18.07 -15.53 -0.51
CA GLY A 60 19.01 -15.82 -1.60
C GLY A 60 18.46 -16.63 -2.76
N SER A 61 17.24 -17.18 -2.62
CA SER A 61 16.57 -18.00 -3.65
C SER A 61 15.37 -17.30 -4.28
N GLY A 62 15.13 -16.02 -3.96
CA GLY A 62 13.93 -15.28 -4.34
C GLY A 62 12.77 -15.49 -3.36
N PHE A 63 11.60 -14.97 -3.72
CA PHE A 63 10.37 -15.12 -2.93
C PHE A 63 9.68 -16.45 -3.24
N SER A 64 9.22 -17.16 -2.20
CA SER A 64 8.35 -18.33 -2.34
C SER A 64 7.20 -18.28 -1.33
N GLU A 65 6.08 -18.93 -1.66
CA GLU A 65 4.96 -19.04 -0.72
C GLU A 65 5.32 -19.91 0.50
N GLU A 66 6.16 -20.94 0.30
CA GLU A 66 6.61 -21.83 1.38
C GLU A 66 7.44 -21.10 2.45
N SER A 67 8.15 -20.02 2.09
CA SER A 67 8.93 -19.20 3.02
C SER A 67 8.19 -17.95 3.51
N SER A 68 6.89 -17.86 3.23
CA SER A 68 6.08 -16.71 3.62
C SER A 68 5.49 -16.86 5.03
N ILE A 69 5.23 -15.72 5.66
CA ILE A 69 4.61 -15.65 6.98
C ILE A 69 3.24 -14.97 6.83
N ILE A 70 2.19 -15.60 7.34
CA ILE A 70 0.80 -15.14 7.17
C ILE A 70 0.25 -14.72 8.53
N GLU A 71 -0.34 -13.52 8.57
CA GLU A 71 -1.08 -13.02 9.73
C GLU A 71 -2.52 -12.68 9.34
N GLU A 72 -3.47 -13.01 10.21
CA GLU A 72 -4.90 -12.81 9.94
C GLU A 72 -5.29 -11.33 10.03
N VAL A 73 -6.02 -10.85 9.02
CA VAL A 73 -6.58 -9.50 9.00
C VAL A 73 -7.90 -9.49 9.76
N LYS A 74 -7.97 -8.66 10.79
CA LYS A 74 -9.11 -8.58 11.71
C LYS A 74 -10.18 -7.59 11.25
N PRO A 75 -11.41 -7.65 11.81
CA PRO A 75 -12.49 -6.81 11.36
C PRO A 75 -12.48 -5.39 11.98
N TYR A 76 -11.34 -4.70 11.90
CA TYR A 76 -11.22 -3.27 12.22
C TYR A 76 -10.24 -2.60 11.26
N THR A 77 -10.36 -1.28 11.09
CA THR A 77 -9.65 -0.56 10.02
C THR A 77 -8.16 -0.46 10.27
N ILE A 78 -7.72 0.02 11.44
CA ILE A 78 -6.30 0.18 11.78
C ILE A 78 -5.76 -1.09 12.42
N GLN A 79 -4.70 -1.65 11.84
CA GLN A 79 -4.09 -2.90 12.30
C GLN A 79 -2.58 -2.77 12.45
N ARG A 80 -2.03 -3.60 13.34
CA ARG A 80 -0.60 -3.71 13.62
C ARG A 80 -0.17 -5.15 13.45
N PHE A 81 0.85 -5.36 12.66
CA PHE A 81 1.45 -6.67 12.41
C PHE A 81 2.91 -6.64 12.81
N THR A 82 3.37 -7.72 13.43
CA THR A 82 4.78 -7.92 13.78
C THR A 82 5.18 -9.30 13.28
N PHE A 83 6.16 -9.33 12.39
CA PHE A 83 6.70 -10.55 11.82
C PHE A 83 8.10 -10.77 12.37
N ASP A 84 8.37 -11.97 12.87
CA ASP A 84 9.72 -12.42 13.17
C ASP A 84 10.44 -12.77 11.86
N LEU A 85 11.66 -12.30 11.71
CA LEU A 85 12.43 -12.39 10.49
C LEU A 85 13.54 -13.45 10.63
N PRO A 86 13.72 -14.37 9.66
CA PRO A 86 14.83 -15.31 9.68
C PRO A 86 16.17 -14.60 9.49
N GLU A 87 17.28 -15.31 9.72
CA GLU A 87 18.61 -14.78 9.42
C GLU A 87 18.94 -14.86 7.93
N GLY A 88 19.87 -14.03 7.46
CA GLY A 88 20.35 -14.06 6.07
C GLY A 88 19.38 -13.42 5.05
N ILE A 89 18.51 -12.52 5.50
CA ILE A 89 17.56 -11.82 4.63
C ILE A 89 18.30 -10.93 3.65
N ARG A 90 17.89 -11.02 2.39
CA ARG A 90 18.30 -10.13 1.32
C ARG A 90 17.22 -9.15 0.95
N ASN A 91 15.96 -9.55 1.05
CA ASN A 91 14.83 -8.68 0.77
C ASN A 91 13.53 -9.19 1.41
N PHE A 92 12.52 -8.34 1.46
CA PHE A 92 11.16 -8.76 1.82
C PHE A 92 10.11 -8.02 0.97
N ARG A 93 8.98 -8.68 0.78
CA ARG A 93 7.79 -8.16 0.10
C ARG A 93 6.58 -8.39 1.00
N ILE A 94 5.77 -7.36 1.16
CA ILE A 94 4.55 -7.35 1.94
C ILE A 94 3.40 -7.39 0.95
N ASP A 95 2.58 -8.42 1.04
CA ASP A 95 1.32 -8.50 0.31
C ASP A 95 0.23 -8.13 1.31
N PRO A 96 -0.25 -6.87 1.29
CA PRO A 96 -1.03 -6.32 2.39
C PRO A 96 -2.40 -6.98 2.54
N LEU A 97 -2.93 -7.60 1.48
CA LEU A 97 -4.16 -8.37 1.53
C LEU A 97 -4.13 -9.42 0.41
N ASN A 98 -4.80 -10.56 0.58
CA ASN A 98 -4.89 -11.61 -0.43
C ASN A 98 -5.96 -11.34 -1.52
N GLU A 99 -6.32 -10.07 -1.73
CA GLU A 99 -7.27 -9.57 -2.72
C GLU A 99 -7.01 -8.08 -2.98
N ALA A 100 -7.64 -7.51 -4.01
CA ALA A 100 -7.58 -6.08 -4.30
C ALA A 100 -7.94 -5.24 -3.06
N CYS A 101 -7.25 -4.12 -2.81
CA CYS A 101 -7.50 -3.36 -1.57
C CYS A 101 -7.15 -1.89 -1.66
N ALA A 102 -7.71 -1.10 -0.76
CA ALA A 102 -7.27 0.25 -0.48
C ALA A 102 -6.80 0.34 0.97
N LEU A 103 -5.62 0.92 1.18
CA LEU A 103 -5.06 1.05 2.51
C LEU A 103 -4.25 2.33 2.66
N ARG A 104 -4.19 2.84 3.89
CA ARG A 104 -3.22 3.85 4.28
C ARG A 104 -2.09 3.20 5.06
N LEU A 105 -0.87 3.36 4.58
CA LEU A 105 0.32 2.87 5.27
C LEU A 105 0.82 3.93 6.25
N HIS A 106 0.61 3.68 7.54
CA HIS A 106 0.98 4.64 8.59
C HIS A 106 2.45 4.56 8.93
N LYS A 107 2.96 3.34 9.13
CA LYS A 107 4.34 3.14 9.56
C LYS A 107 4.84 1.73 9.27
N VAL A 108 6.08 1.62 8.82
CA VAL A 108 6.82 0.35 8.73
C VAL A 108 8.19 0.52 9.36
N THR A 109 8.51 -0.31 10.35
CA THR A 109 9.82 -0.31 11.01
C THR A 109 10.45 -1.69 11.03
N ILE A 110 11.78 -1.69 11.00
CA ILE A 110 12.59 -2.89 11.21
C ILE A 110 13.26 -2.79 12.58
N LEU A 111 13.22 -3.86 13.37
CA LEU A 111 14.09 -4.05 14.53
C LEU A 111 15.38 -4.75 14.07
N LEU A 112 16.53 -4.14 14.33
CA LEU A 112 17.85 -4.70 14.01
C LEU A 112 18.42 -5.53 15.18
N ASP A 113 19.44 -6.33 14.90
CA ASP A 113 20.17 -7.16 15.86
C ASP A 113 20.82 -6.39 17.04
N ASP A 114 21.10 -5.09 16.86
CA ASP A 114 21.59 -4.19 17.91
C ASP A 114 20.47 -3.54 18.75
N ASN A 115 19.22 -4.01 18.57
CA ASN A 115 17.99 -3.48 19.16
C ASN A 115 17.60 -2.06 18.73
N SER A 116 18.24 -1.50 17.70
CA SER A 116 17.80 -0.23 17.10
C SER A 116 16.60 -0.45 16.17
N TYR A 117 15.81 0.61 16.00
CA TYR A 117 14.69 0.63 15.06
C TYR A 117 15.00 1.52 13.87
N LEU A 118 14.73 1.02 12.67
CA LEU A 118 14.79 1.79 11.43
C LEU A 118 13.37 2.01 10.89
N ASP A 119 13.00 3.26 10.64
CA ASP A 119 11.77 3.60 9.92
C ASP A 119 12.04 3.57 8.42
N ILE A 120 11.32 2.70 7.71
CA ILE A 120 11.49 2.49 6.27
C ILE A 120 10.26 2.91 5.48
N THR A 121 9.28 3.56 6.11
CA THR A 121 7.97 3.85 5.51
C THR A 121 8.08 4.59 4.17
N SER A 122 9.03 5.54 4.07
CA SER A 122 9.26 6.35 2.86
C SER A 122 10.11 5.66 1.78
N LEU A 123 10.64 4.46 2.06
CA LEU A 123 11.53 3.70 1.16
C LEU A 123 10.78 2.58 0.44
N LEU A 124 9.48 2.46 0.70
CA LEU A 124 8.62 1.44 0.13
C LEU A 124 8.13 1.85 -1.26
N GLN A 125 7.97 0.82 -2.08
CA GLN A 125 7.42 0.87 -3.43
C GLN A 125 6.26 -0.12 -3.50
N SER A 126 5.37 0.08 -4.47
CA SER A 126 4.22 -0.81 -4.66
C SER A 126 3.85 -0.96 -6.12
N ASN A 127 3.14 -2.04 -6.44
CA ASN A 127 2.43 -2.18 -7.72
C ASN A 127 1.06 -1.49 -7.72
N GLY A 128 0.61 -1.01 -6.56
CA GLY A 128 -0.59 -0.19 -6.41
C GLY A 128 -0.38 1.27 -6.80
N PHE A 129 -1.50 1.97 -6.97
CA PHE A 129 -1.53 3.40 -7.22
C PHE A 129 -1.35 4.16 -5.92
N ALA A 130 -0.21 4.84 -5.80
CA ALA A 130 0.06 5.77 -4.71
C ALA A 130 -0.74 7.06 -4.92
N LEU A 131 -1.62 7.35 -3.98
CA LEU A 131 -2.30 8.63 -3.80
C LEU A 131 -1.62 9.42 -2.67
N ASP A 132 -2.19 10.56 -2.30
CA ASP A 132 -1.62 11.39 -1.23
C ASP A 132 -1.66 10.71 0.16
N ASN A 133 -0.72 11.10 1.03
CA ASN A 133 -0.64 10.69 2.43
C ASN A 133 -0.48 9.17 2.64
N ASN A 134 0.36 8.51 1.84
CA ASN A 134 0.59 7.05 1.90
C ASN A 134 -0.70 6.22 1.72
N LEU A 135 -1.67 6.74 0.97
CA LEU A 135 -2.85 5.98 0.56
C LEU A 135 -2.51 5.21 -0.72
N TYR A 136 -2.70 3.90 -0.69
CA TYR A 136 -2.47 3.01 -1.82
C TYR A 136 -3.78 2.37 -2.23
N VAL A 137 -3.98 2.25 -3.54
CA VAL A 137 -5.11 1.53 -4.13
C VAL A 137 -4.57 0.45 -5.08
N PHE A 138 -4.93 -0.80 -4.80
CA PHE A 138 -4.54 -1.97 -5.57
C PHE A 138 -5.78 -2.54 -6.24
N PHE A 139 -5.79 -2.59 -7.58
CA PHE A 139 -6.90 -3.12 -8.37
C PHE A 139 -6.76 -4.59 -8.73
N SER A 140 -5.53 -5.12 -8.67
CA SER A 140 -5.25 -6.53 -8.84
C SER A 140 -5.44 -7.29 -7.53
N ASP A 141 -5.78 -8.56 -7.63
CA ASP A 141 -5.83 -9.49 -6.49
C ASP A 141 -4.45 -9.91 -5.94
N ASP A 142 -3.39 -9.26 -6.45
CA ASP A 142 -2.00 -9.47 -6.06
C ASP A 142 -1.38 -8.12 -5.65
N PRO A 143 -1.80 -7.52 -4.52
CA PRO A 143 -1.20 -6.28 -4.04
C PRO A 143 0.20 -6.58 -3.48
N GLN A 144 1.19 -5.79 -3.89
CA GLN A 144 2.57 -5.98 -3.46
C GLN A 144 3.19 -4.65 -3.05
N ILE A 145 3.82 -4.64 -1.87
CA ILE A 145 4.63 -3.56 -1.34
C ILE A 145 6.03 -4.13 -1.07
N TRP A 146 7.06 -3.54 -1.64
CA TRP A 146 8.44 -3.97 -1.41
C TRP A 146 9.34 -2.80 -1.09
N ILE A 147 10.52 -3.12 -0.56
CA ILE A 147 11.50 -2.12 -0.18
C ILE A 147 12.59 -1.99 -1.24
N ASN A 148 13.05 -0.76 -1.49
CA ASN A 148 14.32 -0.55 -2.17
C ASN A 148 15.46 -0.69 -1.14
N ASN A 149 16.02 -1.89 -1.06
CA ASN A 149 16.98 -2.28 -0.02
C ASN A 149 18.41 -1.74 -0.20
N LYS A 150 18.72 -0.97 -1.25
CA LYS A 150 20.11 -0.59 -1.60
C LYS A 150 20.92 0.08 -0.48
N ASN A 151 20.25 0.70 0.50
CA ASN A 151 20.89 1.42 1.62
C ASN A 151 20.33 1.00 2.98
N ILE A 152 19.83 -0.23 3.10
CA ILE A 152 19.11 -0.69 4.29
C ILE A 152 19.74 -2.00 4.76
N PRO A 153 20.15 -2.11 6.03
CA PRO A 153 20.79 -3.30 6.57
C PRO A 153 19.74 -4.40 6.86
N VAL A 154 19.07 -4.87 5.81
CA VAL A 154 18.01 -5.90 5.90
C VAL A 154 18.54 -7.26 6.35
N ASP A 155 19.83 -7.52 6.15
CA ASP A 155 20.55 -8.71 6.63
C ASP A 155 20.64 -8.78 8.15
N ARG A 156 20.55 -7.62 8.82
CA ARG A 156 20.55 -7.49 10.29
C ARG A 156 19.14 -7.44 10.89
N ALA A 157 18.10 -7.55 10.05
CA ALA A 157 16.72 -7.42 10.47
C ALA A 157 16.26 -8.64 11.30
N LYS A 158 15.67 -8.40 12.46
CA LYS A 158 15.10 -9.43 13.36
C LYS A 158 13.58 -9.41 13.41
N LYS A 159 12.95 -8.24 13.26
CA LYS A 159 11.48 -8.13 13.16
C LYS A 159 11.06 -7.04 12.18
N LEU A 160 9.93 -7.25 11.52
CA LEU A 160 9.24 -6.24 10.73
C LEU A 160 7.94 -5.84 11.44
N ASN A 161 7.74 -4.56 11.70
CA ASN A 161 6.51 -4.04 12.29
C ASN A 161 5.80 -3.15 11.27
N ILE A 162 4.51 -3.40 11.05
CA ILE A 162 3.68 -2.68 10.10
C ILE A 162 2.46 -2.14 10.82
N THR A 163 2.16 -0.85 10.62
CA THR A 163 0.89 -0.23 10.99
C THR A 163 0.23 0.29 9.73
N LEU A 164 -0.98 -0.18 9.45
CA LEU A 164 -1.76 0.22 8.29
C LEU A 164 -3.24 0.38 8.66
N GLU A 165 -3.98 1.05 7.79
CA GLU A 165 -5.42 1.21 7.89
C GLU A 165 -6.08 0.76 6.59
N TYR A 166 -6.92 -0.28 6.65
CA TYR A 166 -7.76 -0.66 5.51
C TYR A 166 -8.87 0.38 5.34
N ILE A 167 -9.03 0.86 4.10
CA ILE A 167 -9.99 1.88 3.73
C ILE A 167 -11.18 1.22 3.01
N PRO A 168 -12.39 1.22 3.60
CA PRO A 168 -13.59 0.75 2.93
C PRO A 168 -13.95 1.57 1.68
N LEU A 169 -14.58 0.94 0.68
CA LEU A 169 -14.91 1.55 -0.61
C LEU A 169 -15.74 2.84 -0.46
N ASN A 170 -16.77 2.80 0.40
CA ASN A 170 -17.63 3.96 0.62
C ASN A 170 -16.86 5.18 1.15
N LYS A 171 -15.82 4.96 1.96
CA LYS A 171 -14.92 6.03 2.43
C LYS A 171 -13.94 6.45 1.34
N LEU A 172 -13.47 5.51 0.51
CA LEU A 172 -12.61 5.81 -0.62
C LEU A 172 -13.33 6.70 -1.64
N GLY A 173 -14.54 6.35 -2.06
CA GLY A 173 -15.35 7.14 -3.00
C GLY A 173 -15.56 8.59 -2.54
N ASN A 174 -15.88 8.81 -1.26
CA ASN A 174 -16.00 10.15 -0.68
C ASN A 174 -14.67 10.92 -0.69
N THR A 175 -13.56 10.24 -0.36
CA THR A 175 -12.22 10.83 -0.37
C THR A 175 -11.80 11.22 -1.78
N LEU A 176 -12.12 10.38 -2.76
CA LEU A 176 -11.83 10.63 -4.17
C LEU A 176 -12.68 11.80 -4.70
N ALA A 177 -13.98 11.81 -4.41
CA ALA A 177 -14.90 12.88 -4.82
C ALA A 177 -14.50 14.26 -4.26
N GLN A 178 -14.11 14.34 -2.98
CA GLN A 178 -13.63 15.58 -2.35
C GLN A 178 -12.35 16.15 -3.00
N LYS A 179 -11.52 15.29 -3.59
CA LYS A 179 -10.31 15.73 -4.29
C LYS A 179 -10.59 16.23 -5.71
N LEU A 180 -11.75 15.92 -6.26
CA LEU A 180 -12.20 16.33 -7.59
C LEU A 180 -13.08 17.59 -7.57
N SER A 181 -13.68 17.93 -6.42
CA SER A 181 -14.47 19.15 -6.18
C SER A 181 -13.61 20.35 -5.77
#